data_AF-D9Q1X6-F1
#
_entry.id   AF-D9Q1X6-F1
#
_cell.length_a   1.000
_cell.length_b   1.000
_cell.length_c   1.000
_cell.angle_alpha   90.00
_cell.angle_beta   90.00
_cell.angle_gamma   90.00
#
_symmetry.space_group_name_H-M   'P 1'
#
loop_
_entity.id
_entity.type
_entity.pdbx_description
1 polymer ?
#
loop_
_entity_poly.entity_id
_entity_poly.type
_entity_poly.pdbx_seq_one_letter_code
_entity_poly.pdbx_strand_id
1 'polypeptide(L)'
;MEDERLSRALYKVVELEGKVPESIADGSLEEALRELAEMLSSLELSSKEPQVVRRPYAGISTEVKLLSEMALALRLRMLQTGRHNVIGLNYFYHRLDQVISYLLEGRQSRGALSL
;
A
#
# COMPACT_ATOMS: atom_id res chain seq x y z
N MET A 1 -4.20 13.42 -15.37
CA MET A 1 -4.96 13.68 -14.13
C MET A 1 -5.01 12.47 -13.19
N GLU A 2 -5.34 11.26 -13.66
CA GLU A 2 -5.35 10.05 -12.80
C GLU A 2 -3.96 9.66 -12.27
N ASP A 3 -2.93 9.75 -13.12
CA ASP A 3 -1.55 9.40 -12.75
C ASP A 3 -0.99 10.28 -11.61
N GLU A 4 -1.37 11.57 -11.60
CA GLU A 4 -1.01 12.53 -10.56
C GLU A 4 -1.71 12.23 -9.23
N ARG A 5 -2.98 11.80 -9.27
CA ARG A 5 -3.71 11.38 -8.06
C ARG A 5 -3.10 10.12 -7.46
N LEU A 6 -2.73 9.14 -8.28
CA LEU A 6 -2.04 7.94 -7.81
C LEU A 6 -0.67 8.28 -7.20
N SER A 7 0.07 9.22 -7.79
CA SER A 7 1.37 9.66 -7.24
C SER A 7 1.19 10.31 -5.88
N ARG A 8 0.21 11.20 -5.74
CA ARG A 8 -0.12 11.82 -4.44
C ARG A 8 -0.51 10.78 -3.39
N ALA A 9 -1.30 9.77 -3.77
CA ALA A 9 -1.67 8.67 -2.87
C ALA A 9 -0.45 7.85 -2.42
N LEU A 10 0.47 7.53 -3.34
CA LEU A 10 1.71 6.83 -3.01
C LEU A 10 2.59 7.68 -2.07
N TYR A 11 2.79 8.97 -2.36
CA TYR A 11 3.57 9.85 -1.49
C TYR A 11 2.96 10.00 -0.09
N LYS A 12 1.62 10.03 0.02
CA LYS A 12 0.93 10.00 1.31
C LYS A 12 1.26 8.73 2.10
N VAL A 13 1.29 7.56 1.45
CA VAL A 13 1.68 6.30 2.10
C VAL A 13 3.15 6.34 2.57
N VAL A 14 4.07 6.84 1.73
CA VAL A 14 5.49 6.99 2.10
C VAL A 14 5.67 7.94 3.30
N GLU A 15 4.95 9.07 3.32
CA GLU A 15 5.01 10.00 4.44
C GLU A 15 4.51 9.37 5.74
N LEU A 16 3.47 8.55 5.69
CA LEU A 16 2.89 7.86 6.84
C LEU A 16 3.74 6.66 7.30
N GLU A 17 4.44 6.00 6.39
CA GLU A 17 5.42 4.94 6.69
C GLU A 17 6.56 5.48 7.57
N GLY A 18 7.05 6.69 7.29
CA GLY A 18 8.02 7.39 8.15
C GLY A 18 7.50 7.84 9.53
N LYS A 19 6.20 7.64 9.81
CA LYS A 19 5.52 7.98 11.07
C LYS A 19 4.96 6.75 11.80
N VAL A 20 5.47 5.56 11.49
CA VAL A 20 5.13 4.33 12.23
C VAL A 20 5.85 4.35 13.58
N PRO A 21 5.19 3.99 14.71
CA PRO A 21 3.88 3.34 14.82
C PRO A 21 2.67 4.27 14.92
N GLU A 22 2.85 5.59 15.02
CA GLU A 22 1.79 6.57 15.28
C GLU A 22 0.71 6.56 14.19
N SER A 23 1.12 6.48 12.92
CA SER A 23 0.22 6.44 11.76
C SER A 23 -0.63 5.16 11.67
N ILE A 24 -0.18 4.08 12.29
CA ILE A 24 -1.00 2.87 12.47
C ILE A 24 -1.97 3.09 13.62
N ALA A 25 -1.53 3.68 14.73
CA ALA A 25 -2.36 3.88 15.91
C ALA A 25 -3.56 4.80 15.63
N ASP A 26 -3.37 5.88 14.86
CA ASP A 26 -4.44 6.82 14.49
C ASP A 26 -5.28 6.38 13.27
N GLY A 27 -4.88 5.29 12.60
CA GLY A 27 -5.59 4.72 11.44
C GLY A 27 -5.33 5.43 10.10
N SER A 28 -4.48 6.46 10.08
CA SER A 28 -4.17 7.20 8.85
C SER A 28 -3.46 6.34 7.80
N LEU A 29 -2.56 5.44 8.21
CA LEU A 29 -1.84 4.54 7.30
C LEU A 29 -2.78 3.47 6.71
N GLU A 30 -3.70 2.94 7.52
CA GLU A 30 -4.76 2.02 7.07
C GLU A 30 -5.58 2.66 5.94
N GLU A 31 -6.09 3.87 6.18
CA GLU A 31 -6.90 4.59 5.20
C GLU A 31 -6.12 4.88 3.90
N ALA A 32 -4.88 5.35 4.03
CA ALA A 32 -4.04 5.69 2.87
C ALA A 32 -3.73 4.45 2.01
N LEU A 33 -3.47 3.30 2.63
CA LEU A 33 -3.25 2.04 1.92
C LEU A 33 -4.52 1.58 1.22
N ARG A 34 -5.69 1.70 1.86
CA ARG A 34 -6.98 1.36 1.25
C ARG A 34 -7.27 2.21 0.02
N GLU A 35 -7.12 3.54 0.14
CA GLU A 35 -7.27 4.47 -0.99
C GLU A 35 -6.32 4.12 -2.14
N LEU A 36 -5.05 3.83 -1.84
CA LEU A 36 -4.05 3.47 -2.84
C LEU A 36 -4.40 2.14 -3.54
N ALA A 37 -4.87 1.14 -2.79
CA ALA A 37 -5.29 -0.15 -3.34
C ALA A 37 -6.46 0.00 -4.33
N GLU A 38 -7.46 0.83 -4.02
CA GLU A 38 -8.60 1.09 -4.90
C GLU A 38 -8.18 1.77 -6.21
N MET A 39 -7.26 2.74 -6.13
CA MET A 39 -6.72 3.40 -7.32
C MET A 39 -5.91 2.43 -8.19
N LEU A 40 -5.05 1.61 -7.57
CA LEU A 40 -4.28 0.59 -8.29
C LEU A 40 -5.18 -0.46 -8.96
N SER A 41 -6.23 -0.91 -8.26
CA SER A 41 -7.20 -1.86 -8.80
C SER A 41 -7.89 -1.32 -10.05
N SER A 42 -8.30 -0.04 -10.03
CA SER A 42 -8.92 0.64 -11.17
C SER A 42 -8.00 0.67 -12.40
N LEU A 43 -6.69 0.84 -12.20
CA LEU A 43 -5.68 0.83 -13.26
C LEU A 43 -5.39 -0.59 -13.79
N GLU A 44 -5.32 -1.57 -12.89
CA GLU A 44 -5.13 -2.98 -13.26
C GLU A 44 -6.33 -3.53 -14.04
N LEU A 45 -7.54 -3.01 -13.82
CA LEU A 45 -8.77 -3.40 -14.54
C LEU A 45 -8.89 -2.72 -15.91
N SER A 46 -8.36 -1.50 -16.07
CA SER A 46 -8.38 -0.75 -17.33
C SER A 46 -7.29 -1.17 -18.31
N SER A 47 -6.27 -1.87 -17.84
CA SER A 47 -5.21 -2.50 -18.65
C SER A 47 -5.78 -3.71 -19.42
N LYS A 48 -6.23 -3.51 -20.66
CA LYS A 48 -6.85 -4.50 -21.58
C LYS A 48 -5.90 -5.62 -22.07
N GLU A 49 -5.04 -6.20 -21.23
CA GLU A 49 -4.34 -7.44 -21.64
C GLU A 49 -5.18 -8.67 -21.27
N PRO A 50 -5.41 -9.59 -22.23
CA PRO A 50 -6.34 -10.69 -22.06
C PRO A 50 -5.87 -11.66 -20.98
N GLN A 51 -6.76 -11.82 -20.00
CA GLN A 51 -6.86 -12.85 -18.96
C GLN A 51 -6.07 -14.14 -19.22
N VAL A 52 -4.81 -14.17 -18.80
CA VAL A 52 -4.16 -15.42 -18.39
C VAL A 52 -4.48 -15.58 -16.91
N VAL A 53 -5.43 -16.47 -16.59
CA VAL A 53 -5.80 -16.96 -15.25
C VAL A 53 -5.17 -16.15 -14.12
N ARG A 54 -5.80 -15.01 -13.73
CA ARG A 54 -5.33 -14.26 -12.56
C ARG A 54 -5.44 -15.22 -11.38
N ARG A 55 -4.30 -15.62 -10.81
CA ARG A 55 -4.29 -16.35 -9.54
C ARG A 55 -5.15 -15.52 -8.56
N PRO A 56 -6.00 -16.16 -7.74
CA PRO A 56 -6.59 -15.43 -6.61
C PRO A 56 -5.40 -14.83 -5.85
N TYR A 57 -5.45 -13.51 -5.58
CA TYR A 57 -4.36 -12.73 -4.97
C TYR A 57 -3.18 -12.33 -5.86
N ALA A 58 -3.35 -12.24 -7.18
CA ALA A 58 -2.35 -11.62 -8.05
C ALA A 58 -2.64 -10.13 -8.27
N GLY A 59 -1.63 -9.28 -8.04
CA GLY A 59 -1.68 -7.84 -8.35
C GLY A 59 -1.18 -6.98 -7.20
N ILE A 60 -0.54 -5.86 -7.53
CA ILE A 60 0.02 -4.94 -6.54
C ILE A 60 -1.12 -4.26 -5.75
N SER A 61 -2.28 -4.05 -6.38
CA SER A 61 -3.49 -3.58 -5.71
C SER A 61 -3.92 -4.48 -4.55
N THR A 62 -3.78 -5.80 -4.72
CA THR A 62 -4.15 -6.79 -3.69
C THR A 62 -3.13 -6.82 -2.55
N GLU A 63 -1.84 -6.73 -2.86
CA GLU A 63 -0.80 -6.64 -1.82
C GLU A 63 -0.97 -5.40 -0.94
N VAL A 64 -1.23 -4.24 -1.56
CA VAL A 64 -1.50 -2.99 -0.84
C VAL A 64 -2.77 -3.11 0.02
N LYS A 65 -3.82 -3.76 -0.50
CA LYS A 65 -5.05 -4.03 0.28
C LYS A 65 -4.76 -4.91 1.49
N LEU A 66 -3.99 -5.98 1.33
CA LEU A 66 -3.61 -6.85 2.45
C LEU A 66 -2.79 -6.10 3.50
N LEU A 67 -1.91 -5.18 3.10
CA LEU A 67 -1.20 -4.30 4.03
C LEU A 67 -2.16 -3.39 4.79
N SER A 68 -3.22 -2.86 4.14
CA SER A 68 -4.27 -2.10 4.84
C SER A 68 -4.94 -2.93 5.94
N GLU A 69 -5.34 -4.17 5.64
CA GLU A 69 -5.98 -5.06 6.62
C GLU A 69 -5.01 -5.43 7.76
N MET A 70 -3.72 -5.59 7.46
CA MET A 70 -2.69 -5.79 8.48
C MET A 70 -2.51 -4.56 9.37
N ALA A 71 -2.53 -3.35 8.80
CA ALA A 71 -2.45 -2.10 9.56
C ALA A 71 -3.65 -1.98 10.52
N LEU A 72 -4.86 -2.31 10.06
CA LEU A 72 -6.06 -2.40 10.91
C LEU A 72 -5.87 -3.40 12.05
N ALA A 73 -5.40 -4.62 11.75
CA ALA A 73 -5.18 -5.65 12.77
C ALA A 73 -4.15 -5.21 13.83
N LEU A 74 -3.06 -4.56 13.41
CA LEU A 74 -2.06 -3.99 14.31
C LEU A 74 -2.66 -2.88 15.17
N ARG A 75 -3.43 -1.97 14.58
CA ARG A 75 -4.13 -0.89 15.30
C ARG A 75 -5.07 -1.45 16.36
N LEU A 76 -5.90 -2.44 16.02
CA LEU A 76 -6.77 -3.11 16.98
C LEU A 76 -5.97 -3.76 18.11
N ARG A 77 -4.81 -4.36 17.81
CA ARG A 77 -3.93 -4.93 18.84
C ARG A 77 -3.31 -3.85 19.74
N MET A 78 -2.93 -2.70 19.18
CA MET A 78 -2.41 -1.57 19.95
C MET A 78 -3.49 -1.05 20.91
N LEU A 79 -4.73 -0.89 20.42
CA LEU A 79 -5.88 -0.48 21.23
C LEU A 79 -6.17 -1.48 22.36
N GLN A 80 -6.16 -2.78 22.06
CA GLN A 80 -6.38 -3.84 23.05
C GLN A 80 -5.31 -3.89 24.15
N THR A 81 -4.05 -3.58 23.80
CA THR A 81 -2.92 -3.69 24.74
C THR A 81 -2.55 -2.36 25.39
N GLY A 82 -3.08 -1.23 24.89
CA GLY A 82 -2.67 0.11 25.29
C GLY A 82 -1.21 0.45 24.96
N ARG A 83 -0.61 -0.25 23.98
CA ARG A 83 0.81 -0.12 23.62
C ARG A 83 0.96 0.03 22.11
N HIS A 84 1.81 0.95 21.67
CA HIS A 84 2.17 1.08 20.25
C HIS A 84 3.11 -0.03 19.77
N ASN A 85 3.93 -0.59 20.66
CA ASN A 85 4.80 -1.70 20.28
C ASN A 85 4.08 -3.04 20.40
N VAL A 86 3.72 -3.62 19.25
CA VAL A 86 2.99 -4.88 19.15
C VAL A 86 3.73 -5.89 18.27
N ILE A 87 3.54 -7.18 18.56
CA ILE A 87 4.12 -8.27 17.75
C ILE A 87 3.59 -8.16 16.32
N GLY A 88 4.50 -8.26 15.34
CA GLY A 88 4.16 -8.17 13.91
C GLY A 88 4.47 -6.82 13.28
N LEU A 89 4.78 -5.78 14.06
CA LEU A 89 5.10 -4.44 13.54
C LEU A 89 6.32 -4.46 12.61
N ASN A 90 7.40 -5.15 13.00
CA ASN A 90 8.61 -5.27 12.19
C ASN A 90 8.35 -5.97 10.84
N TYR A 91 7.51 -7.02 10.86
CA TYR A 91 7.14 -7.74 9.64
C TYR A 91 6.30 -6.86 8.71
N PHE A 92 5.32 -6.13 9.27
CA PHE A 92 4.53 -5.16 8.53
C PHE A 92 5.42 -4.10 7.89
N TYR A 93 6.33 -3.50 8.66
CA TYR A 93 7.22 -2.45 8.19
C TYR A 93 8.08 -2.91 7.01
N HIS A 94 8.75 -4.06 7.17
CA HIS A 94 9.55 -4.65 6.10
C HIS A 94 8.71 -4.93 4.83
N ARG A 95 7.47 -5.39 5.00
CA ARG A 95 6.62 -5.71 3.85
C ARG A 95 6.05 -4.47 3.17
N LEU A 96 5.77 -3.41 3.93
CA LEU A 96 5.38 -2.09 3.42
C LEU A 96 6.51 -1.46 2.59
N ASP A 97 7.74 -1.47 3.10
CA ASP A 97 8.92 -0.94 2.39
C ASP A 97 9.14 -1.64 1.04
N GLN A 98 9.01 -2.98 1.00
CA GLN A 98 9.13 -3.75 -0.23
C GLN A 98 8.07 -3.36 -1.28
N VAL A 99 6.82 -3.15 -0.85
CA VAL A 99 5.72 -2.74 -1.75
C VAL A 99 5.93 -1.31 -2.25
N ILE A 100 6.36 -0.39 -1.38
CA ILE A 100 6.70 0.99 -1.76
C ILE A 100 7.83 1.01 -2.79
N SER A 101 8.91 0.28 -2.53
CA SER A 101 10.07 0.19 -3.43
C SER A 101 9.66 -0.32 -4.81
N TYR A 102 8.89 -1.42 -4.86
CA TYR A 102 8.36 -1.96 -6.11
C TYR A 102 7.49 -0.94 -6.88
N LEU A 103 6.62 -0.21 -6.18
CA LEU A 103 5.77 0.81 -6.79
C LEU A 103 6.57 2.00 -7.33
N LEU A 104 7.65 2.40 -6.65
CA LEU A 104 8.52 3.49 -7.10
C LEU A 104 9.40 3.07 -8.29
N GLU A 105 9.97 1.87 -8.27
CA GLU A 105 10.78 1.31 -9.37
C GLU A 105 9.94 1.09 -10.65
N GLY A 106 8.73 0.55 -10.48
CA GLY A 106 7.78 0.38 -11.59
C GLY A 106 7.38 1.69 -12.26
N ARG A 107 7.41 2.81 -11.52
CA ARG A 107 7.15 4.16 -12.06
C ARG A 107 8.34 4.73 -12.83
N GLN A 108 9.56 4.59 -12.31
CA GLN A 108 10.77 5.03 -13.01
C GLN A 108 10.91 4.32 -14.37
N SER A 109 10.59 3.03 -14.39
CA SER A 109 10.62 2.21 -15.61
C SER A 109 9.59 2.65 -16.66
N ARG A 110 8.40 3.11 -16.24
CA ARG A 110 7.36 3.64 -17.16
C ARG A 110 7.67 5.06 -17.65
N GLY A 111 8.31 5.90 -16.84
CA GLY A 111 8.75 7.24 -17.24
C GLY A 111 9.96 7.25 -18.20
N ALA A 112 10.78 6.20 -18.18
CA ALA A 112 11.92 6.03 -19.09
C ALA A 112 11.51 5.63 -20.53
N LEU A 113 10.30 5.12 -20.72
CA LEU A 113 9.77 4.66 -22.02
C LEU A 113 9.01 5.76 -22.79
N SER A 114 9.02 7.00 -22.30
CA SER A 114 8.32 8.16 -22.90
C SER A 114 9.25 9.26 -23.43
N LEU A 115 10.52 8.95 -23.70
CA LEU A 115 11.51 9.82 -24.35
C LEU A 115 12.00 9.18 -25.66
#